data_AF-M0P7R9-F1
#
_entry.id   AF-M0P7R9-F1
#
_cell.length_a   1.000
_cell.length_b   1.000
_cell.length_c   1.000
_cell.angle_alpha   90.00
_cell.angle_beta   90.00
_cell.angle_gamma   90.00
#
_symmetry.space_group_name_H-M   'P 1'
#
loop_
_entity.id
_entity.type
_entity.pdbx_description
1 polymer ?
#
loop_
_entity_poly.entity_id
_entity_poly.type
_entity_poly.pdbx_seq_one_letter_code
_entity_poly.pdbx_strand_id
1 'polypeptide(L)'
;METLIGQFSRFTVSTDLDTNDWVMAATEFGVNDTLKDIDRFHASWNHRDNDQQANTTQFLREVAEEEEDKALGVMQRIYTLAETDRDTLEKYPALEILENKDPETGVLYSTFRSEQFLNLDNTPGTFYPDLVDDINQCYSIGVNDATLVLTRKLLENLIIDILRKQYGKQGIDLYYLPENHRFKNFSTLLNNFKENLNDFRHLSGGLDSDFIDELNAFRQNANAEAHSIETNITEDEMEDYREQAQHASQILFRVKENI
;
A
#
# COMPACT_ATOMS: atom_id res chain seq x y z
N MET A 1 7.90 3.70 13.60
CA MET A 1 7.32 4.37 14.78
C MET A 1 8.31 5.18 15.63
N GLU A 2 9.34 4.57 16.24
CA GLU A 2 10.27 5.27 17.18
C GLU A 2 10.87 6.60 16.68
N THR A 3 11.34 6.65 15.43
CA THR A 3 11.88 7.89 14.83
C THR A 3 10.83 8.99 14.73
N LEU A 4 9.58 8.63 14.40
CA LEU A 4 8.45 9.56 14.32
C LEU A 4 8.12 10.11 15.70
N ILE A 5 7.90 9.24 16.69
CA ILE A 5 7.62 9.66 18.09
C ILE A 5 8.72 10.59 18.61
N GLY A 6 9.99 10.26 18.36
CA GLY A 6 11.12 11.06 18.81
C GLY A 6 11.21 12.43 18.16
N GLN A 7 10.92 12.57 16.87
CA GLN A 7 10.88 13.86 16.18
C GLN A 7 9.64 14.67 16.55
N PHE A 8 8.47 14.01 16.61
CA PHE A 8 7.21 14.60 16.98
C PHE A 8 7.22 15.20 18.38
N SER A 9 7.71 14.45 19.37
CA SER A 9 7.82 14.95 20.75
C SER A 9 8.73 16.18 20.88
N ARG A 10 9.76 16.31 20.02
CA ARG A 10 10.63 17.49 19.98
C ARG A 10 9.97 18.68 19.29
N PHE A 11 9.16 18.39 18.29
CA PHE A 11 8.40 19.39 17.56
C PHE A 11 7.34 20.03 18.47
N THR A 12 6.54 19.23 19.18
CA THR A 12 5.43 19.74 20.00
C THR A 12 5.88 20.65 21.14
N VAL A 13 7.09 20.46 21.67
CA VAL A 13 7.65 21.36 22.69
C VAL A 13 7.90 22.79 22.15
N SER A 14 8.05 22.94 20.84
CA SER A 14 8.26 24.24 20.19
C SER A 14 6.97 24.94 19.73
N THR A 15 5.79 24.37 20.00
CA THR A 15 4.49 24.88 19.55
C THR A 15 3.71 25.51 20.72
N ASP A 16 2.60 26.17 20.41
CA ASP A 16 1.77 26.87 21.42
C ASP A 16 0.68 25.96 22.04
N LEU A 17 0.84 24.64 21.94
CA LEU A 17 -0.12 23.66 22.46
C LEU A 17 -0.26 23.74 23.99
N ASP A 18 -1.47 23.47 24.47
CA ASP A 18 -1.79 23.39 25.89
C ASP A 18 -2.22 21.98 26.33
N THR A 19 -2.48 21.82 27.64
CA THR A 19 -2.88 20.52 28.18
C THR A 19 -4.26 20.05 27.68
N ASN A 20 -5.16 20.98 27.37
CA ASN A 20 -6.49 20.65 26.85
C ASN A 20 -6.42 20.09 25.44
N ASP A 21 -5.49 20.57 24.60
CA ASP A 21 -5.25 20.02 23.26
C ASP A 21 -4.89 18.53 23.35
N TRP A 22 -3.98 18.18 24.27
CA TRP A 22 -3.58 16.80 24.53
C TRP A 22 -4.70 15.93 25.08
N VAL A 23 -5.48 16.44 26.04
CA VAL A 23 -6.63 15.72 26.60
C VAL A 23 -7.71 15.52 25.54
N MET A 24 -7.94 16.49 24.66
CA MET A 24 -8.88 16.39 23.55
C MET A 24 -8.47 15.27 22.60
N ALA A 25 -7.22 15.31 22.11
CA ALA A 25 -6.70 14.29 21.20
C ALA A 25 -6.72 12.90 21.87
N ALA A 26 -6.25 12.77 23.10
CA ALA A 26 -6.25 11.49 23.80
C ALA A 26 -7.68 10.93 24.02
N THR A 27 -8.66 11.79 24.27
CA THR A 27 -10.06 11.38 24.40
C THR A 27 -10.65 10.93 23.07
N GLU A 28 -10.34 11.63 21.97
CA GLU A 28 -10.79 11.31 20.61
C GLU A 28 -10.38 9.88 20.19
N PHE A 29 -9.17 9.46 20.54
CA PHE A 29 -8.64 8.13 20.23
C PHE A 29 -8.80 7.10 21.37
N GLY A 30 -9.49 7.47 22.45
CA GLY A 30 -9.78 6.56 23.56
C GLY A 30 -8.57 6.16 24.42
N VAL A 31 -7.53 6.99 24.46
CA VAL A 31 -6.26 6.77 25.19
C VAL A 31 -6.04 7.75 26.34
N ASN A 32 -7.12 8.41 26.78
CA ASN A 32 -7.08 9.39 27.87
C ASN A 32 -6.67 8.78 29.21
N ASP A 33 -6.92 7.49 29.43
CA ASP A 33 -6.50 6.83 30.67
C ASP A 33 -4.97 6.61 30.68
N THR A 34 -4.39 6.16 29.56
CA THR A 34 -2.93 6.11 29.37
C THR A 34 -2.30 7.49 29.60
N LEU A 35 -2.89 8.57 29.08
CA LEU A 35 -2.40 9.95 29.28
C LEU A 35 -2.36 10.36 30.77
N LYS A 36 -3.38 9.96 31.56
CA LYS A 36 -3.46 10.27 33.00
C LYS A 36 -2.43 9.50 33.81
N ASP A 37 -2.07 8.31 33.35
CA ASP A 37 -1.11 7.43 34.03
C ASP A 37 0.33 7.86 33.80
N ILE A 38 0.60 8.70 32.79
CA ILE A 38 1.92 9.32 32.60
C ILE A 38 2.18 10.35 33.69
N ASP A 39 3.18 10.06 34.53
CA ASP A 39 3.59 10.93 35.62
C ASP A 39 3.89 12.34 35.12
N ARG A 40 3.33 13.32 35.82
CA ARG A 40 3.50 14.76 35.56
C ARG A 40 3.15 15.22 34.14
N PHE A 41 2.50 14.43 33.27
CA PHE A 41 2.19 14.88 31.90
C PHE A 41 1.44 16.21 31.89
N HIS A 42 0.30 16.26 32.59
CA HIS A 42 -0.54 17.47 32.71
C HIS A 42 0.22 18.63 33.37
N ALA A 43 1.03 18.36 34.39
CA ALA A 43 1.79 19.41 35.06
C ALA A 43 2.85 20.01 34.12
N SER A 44 3.55 19.16 33.37
CA SER A 44 4.61 19.57 32.45
C SER A 44 4.08 20.44 31.32
N TRP A 45 2.91 20.11 30.76
CA TRP A 45 2.29 20.90 29.69
C TRP A 45 1.63 22.19 30.18
N ASN A 46 1.06 22.21 31.38
CA ASN A 46 0.49 23.44 31.96
C ASN A 46 1.56 24.48 32.34
N HIS A 47 2.76 24.04 32.74
CA HIS A 47 3.82 24.93 33.22
C HIS A 47 4.98 25.12 32.23
N ARG A 48 4.95 24.41 31.09
CA ARG A 48 6.05 24.35 30.11
C ARG A 48 7.39 23.93 30.73
N ASP A 49 7.33 22.86 31.53
CA ASP A 49 8.50 22.32 32.22
C ASP A 49 9.43 21.57 31.24
N ASN A 50 10.70 21.40 31.63
CA ASN A 50 11.71 20.75 30.79
C ASN A 50 11.43 19.25 30.49
N ASP A 51 10.49 18.63 31.20
CA ASP A 51 10.12 17.23 31.06
C ASP A 51 8.99 16.99 30.03
N GLN A 52 8.42 18.03 29.42
CA GLN A 52 7.37 17.92 28.38
C GLN A 52 7.72 16.92 27.27
N GLN A 53 8.94 17.01 26.73
CA GLN A 53 9.38 16.12 25.65
C GLN A 53 9.39 14.66 26.12
N ALA A 54 9.94 14.40 27.30
CA ALA A 54 10.11 13.06 27.83
C ALA A 54 8.75 12.42 28.14
N ASN A 55 7.85 13.16 28.78
CA ASN A 55 6.50 12.70 29.11
C ASN A 55 5.68 12.45 27.83
N THR A 56 5.84 13.31 26.80
CA THR A 56 5.19 13.12 25.49
C THR A 56 5.72 11.89 24.76
N THR A 57 7.03 11.66 24.78
CA THR A 57 7.63 10.45 24.21
C THR A 57 7.15 9.20 24.94
N GLN A 58 7.08 9.23 26.28
CA GLN A 58 6.61 8.09 27.07
C GLN A 58 5.14 7.78 26.75
N PHE A 59 4.27 8.80 26.80
CA PHE A 59 2.85 8.66 26.44
C PHE A 59 2.66 7.98 25.09
N LEU A 60 3.29 8.51 24.04
CA LEU A 60 3.11 8.01 22.68
C LEU A 60 3.71 6.60 22.50
N ARG A 61 4.76 6.26 23.23
CA ARG A 61 5.31 4.89 23.24
C ARG A 61 4.35 3.92 23.90
N GLU A 62 3.82 4.25 25.07
CA GLU A 62 2.87 3.37 25.76
C GLU A 62 1.61 3.15 24.92
N VAL A 63 1.08 4.19 24.27
CA VAL A 63 -0.02 4.04 23.33
C VAL A 63 0.37 3.19 22.12
N ALA A 64 1.56 3.40 21.55
CA ALA A 64 2.00 2.65 20.36
C ALA A 64 2.33 1.18 20.65
N GLU A 65 2.75 0.86 21.88
CA GLU A 65 2.98 -0.53 22.34
C GLU A 65 1.67 -1.32 22.44
N GLU A 66 0.57 -0.64 22.78
CA GLU A 66 -0.77 -1.25 22.79
C GLU A 66 -1.40 -1.25 21.39
N GLU A 67 -1.48 -0.08 20.75
CA GLU A 67 -2.14 0.15 19.46
C GLU A 67 -1.48 1.30 18.68
N GLU A 68 -0.57 0.96 17.76
CA GLU A 68 0.22 1.90 16.94
C GLU A 68 -0.63 2.96 16.20
N ASP A 69 -1.80 2.58 15.70
CA ASP A 69 -2.72 3.47 14.97
C ASP A 69 -3.29 4.59 15.85
N LYS A 70 -3.54 4.31 17.13
CA LYS A 70 -4.03 5.33 18.08
C LYS A 70 -2.95 6.37 18.38
N ALA A 71 -1.68 5.94 18.50
CA ALA A 71 -0.57 6.86 18.66
C ALA A 71 -0.41 7.77 17.44
N LEU A 72 -0.54 7.21 16.23
CA LEU A 72 -0.56 7.99 14.98
C LEU A 72 -1.70 8.99 14.93
N GLY A 73 -2.92 8.56 15.24
CA GLY A 73 -4.09 9.45 15.26
C GLY A 73 -3.93 10.62 16.22
N VAL A 74 -3.43 10.36 17.43
CA VAL A 74 -3.11 11.42 18.39
C VAL A 74 -2.05 12.38 17.82
N MET A 75 -0.97 11.86 17.24
CA MET A 75 0.09 12.69 16.65
C MET A 75 -0.44 13.57 15.51
N GLN A 76 -1.27 13.03 14.62
CA GLN A 76 -1.88 13.79 13.51
C GLN A 76 -2.81 14.89 14.01
N ARG A 77 -3.64 14.59 15.01
CA ARG A 77 -4.58 15.56 15.60
C ARG A 77 -3.82 16.73 16.21
N ILE A 78 -2.79 16.44 16.98
CA ILE A 78 -1.94 17.45 17.60
C ILE A 78 -1.11 18.22 16.55
N TYR A 79 -0.57 17.54 15.54
CA TYR A 79 0.14 18.17 14.43
C TYR A 79 -0.73 19.21 13.71
N THR A 80 -2.00 18.88 13.50
CA THR A 80 -2.99 19.79 12.88
C THR A 80 -3.25 21.02 13.74
N LEU A 81 -3.37 20.85 15.07
CA LEU A 81 -3.59 21.96 16.02
C LEU A 81 -2.37 22.89 16.12
N ALA A 82 -1.18 22.37 15.89
CA ALA A 82 0.07 23.09 16.08
C ALA A 82 0.45 24.08 14.95
N GLU A 83 -0.42 24.26 13.93
CA GLU A 83 -0.24 25.19 12.80
C GLU A 83 1.20 25.23 12.23
N THR A 84 1.61 24.17 11.52
CA THR A 84 2.99 24.02 11.01
C THR A 84 3.28 24.77 9.71
N ASP A 85 4.56 25.14 9.53
CA ASP A 85 5.12 25.74 8.32
C ASP A 85 6.12 24.82 7.61
N ARG A 86 6.54 25.20 6.39
CA ARG A 86 7.49 24.42 5.59
C ARG A 86 8.87 24.25 6.25
N ASP A 87 9.28 25.22 7.08
CA ASP A 87 10.57 25.20 7.77
C ASP A 87 10.61 24.11 8.86
N THR A 88 9.44 23.71 9.36
CA THR A 88 9.28 22.62 10.34
C THR A 88 9.65 21.25 9.75
N LEU A 89 9.30 20.97 8.50
CA LEU A 89 9.60 19.70 7.85
C LEU A 89 11.08 19.49 7.55
N GLU A 90 11.81 20.57 7.22
CA GLU A 90 13.28 20.49 7.05
C GLU A 90 13.96 20.09 8.37
N LYS A 91 13.41 20.54 9.50
CA LYS A 91 13.95 20.25 10.84
C LYS A 91 13.52 18.89 11.38
N TYR A 92 12.32 18.43 11.00
CA TYR A 92 11.72 17.19 11.47
C TYR A 92 11.11 16.40 10.30
N PRO A 93 11.94 15.78 9.44
CA PRO A 93 11.48 15.13 8.21
C PRO A 93 10.52 13.96 8.46
N ALA A 94 10.55 13.32 9.63
CA ALA A 94 9.61 12.24 9.95
C ALA A 94 8.15 12.73 10.06
N LEU A 95 7.92 14.04 10.26
CA LEU A 95 6.58 14.61 10.39
C LEU A 95 5.85 14.75 9.05
N GLU A 96 6.52 14.52 7.93
CA GLU A 96 5.89 14.46 6.61
C GLU A 96 4.71 13.47 6.58
N ILE A 97 4.80 12.39 7.37
CA ILE A 97 3.75 11.39 7.55
C ILE A 97 2.45 12.00 8.13
N LEU A 98 2.54 13.15 8.81
CA LEU A 98 1.43 13.83 9.48
C LEU A 98 0.87 15.01 8.65
N GLU A 99 1.48 15.41 7.53
CA GLU A 99 1.06 16.57 6.72
C GLU A 99 -0.17 16.34 5.84
N ASN A 100 -0.65 15.10 5.68
CA ASN A 100 -1.79 14.79 4.82
C ASN A 100 -3.08 15.43 5.38
N LYS A 101 -3.36 16.63 4.89
CA LYS A 101 -4.29 17.63 5.42
C LYS A 101 -5.72 17.49 4.90
N ASP A 102 -6.16 16.30 4.55
CA ASP A 102 -7.48 16.12 3.96
C ASP A 102 -8.26 14.98 4.64
N PRO A 103 -9.29 15.30 5.44
CA PRO A 103 -10.23 14.32 5.95
C PRO A 103 -11.20 13.78 4.87
N GLU A 104 -11.13 14.26 3.62
CA GLU A 104 -12.02 13.82 2.53
C GLU A 104 -11.32 13.17 1.32
N THR A 105 -9.99 13.04 1.31
CA THR A 105 -9.30 12.13 0.38
C THR A 105 -8.67 10.98 1.16
N GLY A 106 -9.18 9.78 0.90
CA GLY A 106 -8.69 8.56 1.49
C GLY A 106 -7.19 8.39 1.25
N VAL A 107 -6.55 7.80 2.25
CA VAL A 107 -5.24 7.15 2.20
C VAL A 107 -4.04 8.09 2.39
N LEU A 108 -3.59 8.16 3.64
CA LEU A 108 -2.26 7.68 4.06
C LEU A 108 -2.25 7.50 5.59
N TYR A 109 -3.20 6.71 6.09
CA TYR A 109 -2.90 5.89 7.26
C TYR A 109 -2.06 4.74 6.71
N SER A 110 -0.76 4.82 6.96
CA SER A 110 0.10 3.64 6.92
C SER A 110 -0.32 2.72 8.06
N THR A 111 -1.47 2.05 7.94
CA THR A 111 -1.55 0.68 8.43
C THR A 111 -0.52 -0.07 7.60
N PHE A 112 0.69 -0.25 8.14
CA PHE A 112 1.66 -1.11 7.50
C PHE A 112 0.98 -2.48 7.38
N ARG A 113 0.53 -2.84 6.18
CA ARG A 113 -0.11 -4.13 5.99
C ARG A 113 0.98 -5.17 6.22
N SER A 114 0.81 -5.96 7.28
CA SER A 114 1.78 -7.01 7.63
C SER A 114 1.76 -8.16 6.63
N GLU A 115 0.67 -8.27 5.86
CA GLU A 115 0.50 -9.26 4.81
C GLU A 115 1.12 -8.79 3.48
N GLN A 116 1.69 -9.74 2.74
CA GLN A 116 2.09 -9.50 1.36
C GLN A 116 0.85 -9.52 0.45
N PHE A 117 0.84 -8.62 -0.54
CA PHE A 117 -0.16 -8.65 -1.62
C PHE A 117 0.03 -9.88 -2.50
N LEU A 118 1.28 -10.19 -2.83
CA LEU A 118 1.69 -11.38 -3.57
C LEU A 118 2.68 -12.19 -2.74
N ASN A 119 2.26 -13.37 -2.29
CA ASN A 119 3.14 -14.34 -1.64
C ASN A 119 3.45 -15.48 -2.63
N LEU A 120 4.58 -15.38 -3.33
CA LEU A 120 4.94 -16.30 -4.41
C LEU A 120 6.12 -17.21 -4.07
N ASP A 121 6.59 -17.22 -2.81
CA ASP A 121 7.76 -17.99 -2.35
C ASP A 121 7.69 -19.49 -2.68
N ASN A 122 6.47 -20.04 -2.76
CA ASN A 122 6.20 -21.44 -3.08
C ASN A 122 5.77 -21.69 -4.53
N THR A 123 5.95 -20.72 -5.43
CA THR A 123 5.55 -20.82 -6.85
C THR A 123 6.77 -21.01 -7.73
N PRO A 124 7.03 -22.23 -8.28
CA PRO A 124 8.16 -22.50 -9.16
C PRO A 124 8.14 -21.64 -10.43
N GLY A 125 9.32 -21.32 -10.97
CA GLY A 125 9.44 -20.55 -12.22
C GLY A 125 9.16 -19.05 -12.06
N THR A 126 9.01 -18.58 -10.82
CA THR A 126 8.87 -17.16 -10.48
C THR A 126 10.04 -16.36 -11.04
N PHE A 127 9.69 -15.28 -11.70
CA PHE A 127 10.60 -14.31 -12.29
C PHE A 127 9.96 -12.93 -12.04
N TYR A 128 10.73 -11.84 -12.12
CA TYR A 128 10.34 -10.50 -11.66
C TYR A 128 10.37 -10.28 -10.12
N PRO A 129 11.44 -10.67 -9.40
CA PRO A 129 11.53 -10.45 -7.95
C PRO A 129 11.36 -8.97 -7.59
N ASP A 130 12.07 -8.07 -8.29
CA ASP A 130 11.97 -6.62 -8.07
C ASP A 130 10.54 -6.10 -8.25
N LEU A 131 9.79 -6.58 -9.24
CA LEU A 131 8.41 -6.12 -9.46
C LEU A 131 7.45 -6.66 -8.40
N VAL A 132 7.65 -7.91 -7.95
CA VAL A 132 6.84 -8.49 -6.85
C VAL A 132 7.14 -7.77 -5.54
N ASP A 133 8.41 -7.44 -5.29
CA ASP A 133 8.84 -6.65 -4.14
C ASP A 133 8.25 -5.23 -4.19
N ASP A 134 8.29 -4.56 -5.35
CA ASP A 134 7.68 -3.25 -5.54
C ASP A 134 6.15 -3.29 -5.29
N ILE A 135 5.45 -4.33 -5.78
CA ILE A 135 4.01 -4.54 -5.53
C ILE A 135 3.73 -4.68 -4.04
N ASN A 136 4.47 -5.57 -3.36
CA ASN A 136 4.32 -5.82 -1.93
C ASN A 136 4.67 -4.59 -1.10
N GLN A 137 5.70 -3.84 -1.50
CA GLN A 137 6.07 -2.60 -0.85
C GLN A 137 4.96 -1.57 -0.98
N CYS A 138 4.44 -1.31 -2.19
CA CYS A 138 3.33 -0.39 -2.42
C CYS A 138 2.10 -0.76 -1.58
N TYR A 139 1.75 -2.05 -1.52
CA TYR A 139 0.64 -2.53 -0.71
C TYR A 139 0.89 -2.32 0.78
N SER A 140 2.09 -2.63 1.26
CA SER A 140 2.45 -2.49 2.67
C SER A 140 2.33 -1.04 3.15
N ILE A 141 2.62 -0.05 2.31
CA ILE A 141 2.50 1.38 2.66
C ILE A 141 1.14 1.98 2.29
N GLY A 142 0.17 1.15 1.89
CA GLY A 142 -1.21 1.56 1.58
C GLY A 142 -1.38 2.25 0.23
N VAL A 143 -0.39 2.23 -0.67
CA VAL A 143 -0.51 2.85 -2.01
C VAL A 143 -1.24 1.88 -2.95
N ASN A 144 -2.55 1.80 -2.79
CA ASN A 144 -3.43 0.85 -3.48
C ASN A 144 -3.38 0.99 -5.01
N ASP A 145 -3.47 2.22 -5.55
CA ASP A 145 -3.43 2.46 -7.00
C ASP A 145 -2.12 1.96 -7.62
N ALA A 146 -0.98 2.26 -6.99
CA ALA A 146 0.32 1.77 -7.46
C ALA A 146 0.39 0.24 -7.38
N THR A 147 -0.15 -0.36 -6.31
CA THR A 147 -0.25 -1.81 -6.14
C THR A 147 -0.99 -2.44 -7.33
N LEU A 148 -2.16 -1.91 -7.70
CA LEU A 148 -2.96 -2.44 -8.81
C LEU A 148 -2.30 -2.21 -10.19
N VAL A 149 -1.68 -1.03 -10.40
CA VAL A 149 -0.97 -0.72 -11.65
C VAL A 149 0.24 -1.64 -11.85
N LEU A 150 1.03 -1.87 -10.81
CA LEU A 150 2.20 -2.76 -10.87
C LEU A 150 1.77 -4.23 -11.02
N THR A 151 0.70 -4.64 -10.34
CA THR A 151 0.13 -5.98 -10.49
C THR A 151 -0.35 -6.22 -11.92
N ARG A 152 -1.03 -5.24 -12.54
CA ARG A 152 -1.40 -5.31 -13.95
C ARG A 152 -0.18 -5.50 -14.85
N LYS A 153 0.90 -4.76 -14.60
CA LYS A 153 2.16 -4.89 -15.34
C LYS A 153 2.76 -6.29 -15.20
N LEU A 154 2.71 -6.89 -14.00
CA LEU A 154 3.15 -8.26 -13.77
C LEU A 154 2.35 -9.24 -14.63
N LEU A 155 1.01 -9.20 -14.55
CA LEU A 155 0.14 -10.09 -15.32
C LEU A 155 0.33 -9.92 -16.84
N GLU A 156 0.46 -8.68 -17.32
CA GLU A 156 0.71 -8.39 -18.73
C GLU A 156 2.05 -8.99 -19.21
N ASN A 157 3.12 -8.81 -18.42
CA ASN A 157 4.44 -9.36 -18.72
C ASN A 157 4.42 -10.90 -18.73
N LEU A 158 3.70 -11.53 -17.80
CA LEU A 158 3.57 -12.99 -17.75
C LEU A 158 2.89 -13.55 -19.01
N ILE A 159 1.82 -12.92 -19.48
CA ILE A 159 1.16 -13.35 -20.72
C ILE A 159 2.07 -13.15 -21.93
N ILE A 160 2.80 -12.02 -21.99
CA ILE A 160 3.80 -11.79 -23.05
C ILE A 160 4.84 -12.91 -23.06
N ASP A 161 5.37 -13.26 -21.89
CA ASP A 161 6.38 -14.31 -21.76
C ASP A 161 5.84 -15.68 -22.14
N ILE A 162 4.62 -16.02 -21.73
CA ILE A 162 3.93 -17.27 -22.09
C ILE A 162 3.78 -17.37 -23.61
N LEU A 163 3.19 -16.35 -24.25
CA LEU A 163 2.99 -16.32 -25.70
C LEU A 163 4.33 -16.37 -26.45
N ARG A 164 5.34 -15.64 -25.96
CA ARG A 164 6.68 -15.63 -26.57
C ARG A 164 7.37 -16.99 -26.42
N LYS A 165 7.26 -17.64 -25.26
CA LYS A 165 7.89 -18.94 -25.00
C LYS A 165 7.27 -20.03 -25.87
N GLN A 166 5.95 -20.02 -26.03
CA GLN A 166 5.22 -20.99 -26.85
C GLN A 166 5.42 -20.79 -28.36
N TYR A 167 5.26 -19.56 -28.87
CA TYR A 167 5.20 -19.32 -30.32
C TYR A 167 6.49 -18.72 -30.91
N GLY A 168 7.43 -18.32 -30.06
CA GLY A 168 8.70 -17.73 -30.48
C GLY A 168 8.52 -16.51 -31.38
N LYS A 169 9.45 -16.33 -32.32
CA LYS A 169 9.41 -15.22 -33.30
C LYS A 169 8.37 -15.43 -34.41
N GLN A 170 7.92 -16.67 -34.62
CA GLN A 170 6.93 -16.97 -35.68
C GLN A 170 5.54 -16.43 -35.29
N GLY A 171 5.19 -16.49 -34.01
CA GLY A 171 3.98 -15.86 -33.47
C GLY A 171 4.22 -14.47 -32.87
N ILE A 172 5.18 -13.69 -33.38
CA ILE A 172 5.52 -12.37 -32.80
C ILE A 172 4.31 -11.44 -32.70
N ASP A 173 3.41 -11.50 -33.68
CA ASP A 173 2.19 -10.69 -33.72
C ASP A 173 1.17 -11.07 -32.63
N LEU A 174 1.37 -12.16 -31.88
CA LEU A 174 0.52 -12.50 -30.75
C LEU A 174 0.82 -11.64 -29.51
N TYR A 175 2.04 -11.11 -29.39
CA TYR A 175 2.44 -10.34 -28.20
C TYR A 175 3.10 -9.00 -28.52
N TYR A 176 3.57 -8.77 -29.74
CA TYR A 176 4.31 -7.57 -30.13
C TYR A 176 3.72 -6.90 -31.37
N LEU A 177 3.92 -5.60 -31.50
CA LEU A 177 3.61 -4.80 -32.68
C LEU A 177 4.93 -4.35 -33.31
N PRO A 178 5.46 -5.07 -34.34
CA PRO A 178 6.72 -4.74 -34.97
C PRO A 178 6.78 -3.30 -35.49
N GLU A 179 5.71 -2.84 -36.13
CA GLU A 179 5.61 -1.51 -36.75
C GLU A 179 5.77 -0.36 -35.76
N ASN A 180 5.35 -0.57 -34.51
CA ASN A 180 5.35 0.47 -33.48
C ASN A 180 6.41 0.21 -32.40
N HIS A 181 7.27 -0.79 -32.59
CA HIS A 181 8.29 -1.25 -31.65
C HIS A 181 7.81 -1.35 -30.20
N ARG A 182 6.60 -1.91 -29.99
CA ARG A 182 6.00 -2.03 -28.65
C ARG A 182 5.24 -3.33 -28.47
N PHE A 183 5.07 -3.77 -27.23
CA PHE A 183 4.17 -4.87 -26.92
C PHE A 183 2.70 -4.49 -27.18
N LYS A 184 1.88 -5.51 -27.44
CA LYS A 184 0.43 -5.35 -27.52
C LYS A 184 -0.10 -4.98 -26.14
N ASN A 185 -1.18 -4.19 -26.11
CA ASN A 185 -1.80 -3.83 -24.84
C ASN A 185 -2.43 -5.06 -24.16
N PHE A 186 -2.63 -4.97 -22.85
CA PHE A 186 -3.18 -6.07 -22.05
C PHE A 186 -4.49 -6.67 -22.60
N SER A 187 -5.43 -5.84 -23.06
CA SER A 187 -6.68 -6.36 -23.65
C SER A 187 -6.45 -7.21 -24.91
N THR A 188 -5.53 -6.78 -25.77
CA THR A 188 -5.19 -7.53 -26.99
C THR A 188 -4.44 -8.82 -26.64
N LEU A 189 -3.54 -8.76 -25.65
CA LEU A 189 -2.82 -9.93 -25.14
C LEU A 189 -3.77 -10.98 -24.56
N LEU A 190 -4.74 -10.56 -23.74
CA LEU A 190 -5.77 -11.45 -23.19
C LEU A 190 -6.61 -12.11 -24.28
N ASN A 191 -7.04 -11.34 -25.30
CA ASN A 191 -7.79 -11.91 -26.42
C ASN A 191 -6.97 -12.97 -27.16
N ASN A 192 -5.72 -12.67 -27.49
CA ASN A 192 -4.83 -13.62 -28.15
C ASN A 192 -4.59 -14.87 -27.28
N PHE A 193 -4.42 -14.69 -25.97
CA PHE A 193 -4.27 -15.80 -25.04
C PHE A 193 -5.54 -16.66 -24.96
N LYS A 194 -6.73 -16.04 -24.92
CA LYS A 194 -8.04 -16.70 -24.93
C LYS A 194 -8.28 -17.51 -26.21
N GLU A 195 -8.00 -16.91 -27.37
CA GLU A 195 -8.17 -17.55 -28.67
C GLU A 195 -7.29 -18.79 -28.84
N ASN A 196 -6.15 -18.81 -28.16
CA ASN A 196 -5.19 -19.91 -28.20
C ASN A 196 -5.19 -20.76 -26.91
N LEU A 197 -6.19 -20.63 -26.05
CA LEU A 197 -6.24 -21.25 -24.73
C LEU A 197 -6.06 -22.79 -24.77
N ASN A 198 -6.53 -23.45 -25.82
CA ASN A 198 -6.40 -24.89 -26.01
C ASN A 198 -4.94 -25.37 -26.02
N ASP A 199 -4.00 -24.52 -26.41
CA ASP A 199 -2.57 -24.83 -26.42
C ASP A 199 -1.98 -24.86 -25.00
N PHE A 200 -2.68 -24.31 -24.00
CA PHE A 200 -2.16 -24.14 -22.63
C PHE A 200 -2.96 -24.92 -21.57
N ARG A 201 -4.23 -25.29 -21.83
CA ARG A 201 -5.13 -25.93 -20.84
C ARG A 201 -4.56 -27.15 -20.11
N HIS A 202 -3.65 -27.86 -20.76
CA HIS A 202 -3.02 -29.06 -20.21
C HIS A 202 -1.84 -28.77 -19.25
N LEU A 203 -1.40 -27.51 -19.17
CA LEU A 203 -0.19 -27.10 -18.44
C LEU A 203 -0.47 -26.67 -16.99
N SER A 204 -1.70 -26.30 -16.64
CA SER A 204 -2.10 -26.01 -15.26
C SER A 204 -3.58 -26.30 -15.04
N GLY A 205 -3.90 -26.95 -13.92
CA GLY A 205 -5.27 -26.99 -13.43
C GLY A 205 -5.78 -25.58 -13.13
N GLY A 206 -7.02 -25.28 -13.52
CA GLY A 206 -7.62 -23.95 -13.38
C GLY A 206 -7.41 -23.00 -14.56
N LEU A 207 -6.66 -23.40 -15.60
CA LEU A 207 -6.52 -22.58 -16.81
C LEU A 207 -7.68 -22.84 -17.79
N ASP A 208 -8.83 -22.21 -17.56
CA ASP A 208 -10.03 -22.34 -18.39
C ASP A 208 -10.62 -20.98 -18.82
N SER A 209 -11.83 -20.97 -19.37
CA SER A 209 -12.49 -19.71 -19.77
C SER A 209 -12.77 -18.80 -18.58
N ASP A 210 -13.05 -19.36 -17.42
CA ASP A 210 -13.49 -18.64 -16.25
C ASP A 210 -12.29 -17.88 -15.66
N PHE A 211 -11.12 -18.51 -15.67
CA PHE A 211 -9.84 -17.84 -15.39
C PHE A 211 -9.55 -16.65 -16.31
N ILE A 212 -9.84 -16.78 -17.62
CA ILE A 212 -9.64 -15.67 -18.55
C ILE A 212 -10.61 -14.52 -18.25
N ASP A 213 -11.83 -14.85 -17.89
CA ASP A 213 -12.84 -13.87 -17.54
C ASP A 213 -12.49 -13.17 -16.20
N GLU A 214 -11.91 -13.90 -15.23
CA GLU A 214 -11.31 -13.36 -14.00
C GLU A 214 -10.16 -12.38 -14.29
N LEU A 215 -9.20 -12.76 -15.14
CA LEU A 215 -8.11 -11.87 -15.56
C LEU A 215 -8.62 -10.58 -16.23
N ASN A 216 -9.64 -10.70 -17.07
CA ASN A 216 -10.24 -9.54 -17.72
C ASN A 216 -11.05 -8.69 -16.73
N ALA A 217 -11.72 -9.28 -15.75
CA ALA A 217 -12.40 -8.55 -14.68
C ALA A 217 -11.38 -7.75 -13.85
N PHE A 218 -10.29 -8.39 -13.39
CA PHE A 218 -9.20 -7.71 -12.70
C PHE A 218 -8.66 -6.54 -13.54
N ARG A 219 -8.39 -6.76 -14.84
CA ARG A 219 -7.94 -5.69 -15.74
C ARG A 219 -8.92 -4.53 -15.79
N GLN A 220 -10.21 -4.80 -15.94
CA GLN A 220 -11.23 -3.75 -16.07
C GLN A 220 -11.34 -2.95 -14.79
N ASN A 221 -11.38 -3.64 -13.65
CA ASN A 221 -11.50 -3.04 -12.34
C ASN A 221 -10.25 -2.23 -11.99
N ALA A 222 -9.06 -2.84 -12.05
CA ALA A 222 -7.80 -2.12 -11.81
C ALA A 222 -7.57 -0.93 -12.77
N ASN A 223 -8.08 -1.00 -14.01
CA ASN A 223 -8.02 0.13 -14.94
C ASN A 223 -9.04 1.23 -14.65
N ALA A 224 -10.22 0.88 -14.12
CA ALA A 224 -11.21 1.87 -13.70
C ALA A 224 -10.69 2.61 -12.46
N GLU A 225 -10.15 1.87 -11.49
CA GLU A 225 -9.56 2.41 -10.28
C GLU A 225 -8.34 3.31 -10.60
N ALA A 226 -7.36 2.81 -11.36
CA ALA A 226 -6.17 3.60 -11.71
C ALA A 226 -6.42 4.85 -12.59
N HIS A 227 -7.64 5.04 -13.08
CA HIS A 227 -8.03 6.18 -13.91
C HIS A 227 -9.19 7.02 -13.32
N SER A 228 -9.71 6.67 -12.15
CA SER A 228 -10.61 7.55 -11.42
C SER A 228 -9.80 8.71 -10.83
N ILE A 229 -10.38 9.90 -10.83
CA ILE A 229 -9.76 11.10 -10.23
C ILE A 229 -9.87 11.05 -8.70
N GLU A 230 -10.86 10.32 -8.18
CA GLU A 230 -11.06 9.99 -6.77
C GLU A 230 -11.28 8.47 -6.68
N THR A 231 -10.31 7.75 -6.14
CA THR A 231 -10.41 6.30 -5.85
C THR A 231 -10.35 6.09 -4.34
N ASN A 232 -11.50 5.85 -3.74
CA ASN A 232 -11.58 5.35 -2.37
C ASN A 232 -11.72 3.83 -2.42
N ILE A 233 -10.64 3.12 -2.80
CA ILE A 233 -10.62 1.65 -2.77
C ILE A 233 -10.64 1.22 -1.31
N THR A 234 -11.69 0.50 -0.93
CA THR A 234 -11.87 -0.02 0.42
C THR A 234 -10.89 -1.16 0.72
N GLU A 235 -10.71 -1.47 2.01
CA GLU A 235 -9.87 -2.59 2.44
C GLU A 235 -10.39 -3.93 1.90
N ASP A 236 -11.72 -4.12 1.94
CA ASP A 236 -12.38 -5.32 1.42
C ASP A 236 -12.16 -5.47 -0.10
N GLU A 237 -12.27 -4.38 -0.86
CA GLU A 237 -11.98 -4.40 -2.30
C GLU A 237 -10.50 -4.71 -2.57
N MET A 238 -9.57 -4.20 -1.75
CA MET A 238 -8.16 -4.54 -1.87
C MET A 238 -7.88 -6.01 -1.56
N GLU A 239 -8.59 -6.63 -0.62
CA GLU A 239 -8.46 -8.05 -0.33
C GLU A 239 -8.99 -8.90 -1.51
N ASP A 240 -10.12 -8.52 -2.09
CA ASP A 240 -10.64 -9.17 -3.30
C ASP A 240 -9.63 -9.09 -4.47
N TYR A 241 -9.00 -7.92 -4.66
CA TYR A 241 -7.95 -7.75 -5.66
C TYR A 241 -6.71 -8.59 -5.35
N ARG A 242 -6.35 -8.70 -4.08
CA ARG A 242 -5.22 -9.49 -3.62
C ARG A 242 -5.43 -10.97 -3.94
N GLU A 243 -6.59 -11.52 -3.58
CA GLU A 243 -6.93 -12.92 -3.86
C GLU A 243 -6.89 -13.22 -5.36
N GLN A 244 -7.53 -12.37 -6.18
CA GLN A 244 -7.52 -12.49 -7.64
C GLN A 244 -6.10 -12.41 -8.22
N ALA A 245 -5.31 -11.42 -7.80
CA ALA A 245 -3.95 -11.21 -8.28
C ALA A 245 -3.02 -12.38 -7.90
N GLN A 246 -3.16 -12.89 -6.69
CA GLN A 246 -2.42 -14.03 -6.17
C GLN A 246 -2.75 -15.29 -6.97
N HIS A 247 -4.03 -15.59 -7.15
CA HIS A 247 -4.49 -16.74 -7.94
C HIS A 247 -4.02 -16.65 -9.41
N ALA A 248 -4.23 -15.50 -10.05
CA ALA A 248 -3.78 -15.21 -11.40
C ALA A 248 -2.28 -15.41 -11.59
N SER A 249 -1.48 -14.84 -10.69
CA SER A 249 -0.01 -14.93 -10.75
C SER A 249 0.45 -16.38 -10.62
N GLN A 250 -0.10 -17.13 -9.66
CA GLN A 250 0.26 -18.54 -9.46
C GLN A 250 -0.03 -19.42 -10.68
N ILE A 251 -1.21 -19.27 -11.31
CA ILE A 251 -1.55 -20.02 -12.52
C ILE A 251 -0.61 -19.64 -13.67
N LEU A 252 -0.41 -18.35 -13.93
CA LEU A 252 0.44 -17.91 -15.04
C LEU A 252 1.90 -18.34 -14.87
N PHE A 253 2.46 -18.28 -13.66
CA PHE A 253 3.81 -18.79 -13.41
C PHE A 253 3.91 -20.29 -13.64
N ARG A 254 2.92 -21.08 -13.18
CA ARG A 254 2.89 -22.54 -13.43
C ARG A 254 2.80 -22.85 -14.92
N VAL A 255 1.96 -22.14 -15.66
CA VAL A 255 1.87 -22.29 -17.13
C VAL A 255 3.21 -21.97 -17.77
N LYS A 256 3.82 -20.83 -17.42
CA LYS A 256 5.12 -20.41 -17.95
C LYS A 256 6.23 -21.42 -17.67
N GLU A 257 6.24 -22.03 -16.48
CA GLU A 257 7.22 -23.06 -16.11
C GLU A 257 7.04 -24.35 -16.93
N ASN A 258 5.80 -24.74 -17.19
CA ASN A 258 5.46 -26.01 -17.85
C ASN A 258 5.49 -25.97 -19.40
N ILE A 259 5.70 -24.79 -20.02
CA ILE A 259 6.01 -24.66 -21.47
C ILE A 259 7.45 -25.08 -21.73
#